data_AF-A0A630V8Q7-F1
#
_entry.id   AF-A0A630V8Q7-F1
#
_cell.length_a   1.000
_cell.length_b   1.000
_cell.length_c   1.000
_cell.angle_alpha   90.00
_cell.angle_beta   90.00
_cell.angle_gamma   90.00
#
_symmetry.space_group_name_H-M   'P 1'
#
loop_
_entity.id
_entity.type
_entity.pdbx_description
1 polymer ?
#
loop_
_entity_poly.entity_id
_entity_poly.type
_entity_poly.pdbx_seq_one_letter_code
_entity_poly.pdbx_strand_id
1 'polypeptide(L)' 'DIDVLTAEGEILSRRHFALPARRCLLCGQGAAECARGKTHALTDLLIHMEALLHDADSCQPD' A
#
# COMPACT_ATOMS: atom_id res chain seq x y z
N ASP A 1 0.85 -4.81 8.01
CA ASP A 1 -0.28 -5.32 7.20
C ASP A 1 -1.37 -5.72 8.17
N ILE A 2 -2.63 -5.39 7.87
CA ILE A 2 -3.75 -5.72 8.75
C ILE A 2 -4.89 -6.20 7.85
N ASP A 3 -5.37 -7.42 8.10
CA ASP A 3 -6.56 -7.94 7.46
C ASP A 3 -7.80 -7.43 8.18
N VAL A 4 -8.79 -6.97 7.42
CA VAL A 4 -10.11 -6.62 7.95
C VAL A 4 -11.05 -7.77 7.61
N LEU A 5 -11.81 -8.23 8.59
CA LEU A 5 -12.70 -9.40 8.48
C LEU A 5 -14.16 -9.00 8.69
N THR A 6 -15.10 -9.73 8.08
CA THR A 6 -16.52 -9.70 8.45
C THR A 6 -16.75 -10.41 9.79
N ALA A 7 -17.96 -10.31 10.35
CA ALA A 7 -18.32 -11.05 11.57
C ALA A 7 -18.28 -12.57 11.36
N GLU A 8 -18.47 -13.02 10.12
CA GLU A 8 -18.41 -14.41 9.68
C GLU A 8 -16.98 -14.89 9.39
N GLY A 9 -15.99 -14.00 9.49
CA GLY A 9 -14.57 -14.32 9.31
C GLY A 9 -14.07 -14.22 7.86
N GLU A 10 -14.83 -13.58 6.96
CA GLU A 10 -14.39 -13.39 5.57
C GLU A 10 -13.51 -12.15 5.42
N ILE A 11 -12.42 -12.24 4.65
CA ILE A 11 -11.49 -11.11 4.43
C ILE A 11 -12.13 -10.04 3.53
N LEU A 12 -12.27 -8.83 4.06
CA LEU A 12 -12.65 -7.63 3.31
C LEU A 12 -11.46 -7.07 2.52
N SER A 13 -11.38 -7.47 1.26
CA SER A 13 -10.45 -6.87 0.29
C SER A 13 -11.03 -5.68 -0.48
N ARG A 14 -10.16 -4.91 -1.14
CA ARG A 14 -10.51 -3.74 -1.97
C ARG A 14 -11.52 -4.06 -3.09
N ARG A 15 -11.47 -5.27 -3.66
CA ARG A 15 -12.35 -5.68 -4.77
C ARG A 15 -13.82 -5.74 -4.35
N HIS A 16 -14.10 -6.01 -3.07
CA HIS A 16 -15.47 -6.03 -2.53
C HIS A 16 -16.11 -4.65 -2.53
N PHE A 17 -15.31 -3.59 -2.63
CA PHE A 17 -15.75 -2.19 -2.66
C PHE A 17 -15.53 -1.52 -4.02
N ALA A 18 -15.31 -2.28 -5.09
CA ALA A 18 -14.97 -1.78 -6.42
C ALA A 18 -13.76 -0.80 -6.44
N LEU A 19 -12.89 -0.88 -5.42
CA LEU A 19 -11.70 -0.05 -5.35
C LEU A 19 -10.59 -0.65 -6.24
N PRO A 20 -9.79 0.20 -6.90
CA PRO A 20 -8.70 -0.29 -7.73
C PRO A 20 -7.68 -1.07 -6.89
N ALA A 21 -7.00 -2.02 -7.52
CA ALA A 21 -5.86 -2.71 -6.93
C ALA A 21 -4.81 -1.69 -6.44
N ARG A 22 -4.05 -2.06 -5.42
CA ARG A 22 -2.97 -1.20 -4.92
C ARG A 22 -1.93 -1.02 -6.02
N ARG A 23 -1.55 0.24 -6.27
CA ARG A 23 -0.46 0.60 -7.16
C ARG A 23 0.85 0.58 -6.40
N CYS A 24 1.92 0.16 -7.07
CA CYS A 24 3.27 0.21 -6.54
C CYS A 24 3.64 1.66 -6.25
N LEU A 25 4.21 1.92 -5.07
CA LEU A 25 4.61 3.26 -4.68
C LEU A 25 5.75 3.81 -5.56
N LEU A 26 6.60 2.94 -6.10
CA LEU A 26 7.78 3.35 -6.87
C LEU A 26 7.50 3.55 -8.36
N CYS A 27 6.74 2.66 -8.99
CA CYS A 27 6.54 2.67 -10.45
C CYS A 27 5.07 2.79 -10.88
N GLY A 28 4.12 2.76 -9.94
CA GLY A 28 2.71 2.91 -10.24
C GLY A 28 2.02 1.72 -10.93
N GLN A 29 2.74 0.64 -11.25
CA GLN A 29 2.20 -0.63 -11.76
C GLN A 29 1.51 -1.44 -10.64
N GLY A 30 1.05 -2.66 -10.91
CA GLY A 30 0.41 -3.50 -9.89
C GLY A 30 1.34 -3.79 -8.71
N ALA A 31 1.00 -3.36 -7.49
CA ALA A 31 1.86 -3.57 -6.32
C ALA A 31 2.11 -5.06 -6.03
N ALA A 32 1.10 -5.90 -6.23
CA ALA A 32 1.22 -7.35 -6.03
C ALA A 32 2.17 -8.01 -7.04
N GLU A 33 2.26 -7.48 -8.27
CA GLU A 33 3.19 -7.95 -9.29
C GLU A 33 4.62 -7.54 -8.94
N CYS A 34 4.84 -6.28 -8.58
CA CYS A 34 6.15 -5.80 -8.14
C CYS A 34 6.68 -6.54 -6.90
N ALA A 35 5.80 -6.82 -5.94
CA ALA A 35 6.15 -7.57 -4.74
C ALA A 35 6.54 -9.02 -5.06
N ARG A 36 5.73 -9.73 -5.86
CA ARG A 36 6.03 -11.11 -6.29
C ARG A 36 7.30 -11.19 -7.13
N GLY A 37 7.49 -10.23 -8.04
CA GLY A 37 8.65 -10.17 -8.92
C GLY A 37 9.92 -9.63 -8.25
N LYS A 38 9.84 -9.12 -7.01
CA LYS A 38 10.92 -8.38 -6.35
C LYS A 38 11.51 -7.31 -7.27
N THR A 39 10.64 -6.60 -7.99
CA THR A 39 11.00 -5.70 -9.09
C THR A 39 11.85 -4.50 -8.66
N HIS A 40 11.80 -4.14 -7.38
CA HIS A 40 12.52 -3.01 -6.80
C HIS A 40 13.31 -3.46 -5.58
N ALA A 41 14.38 -2.72 -5.27
CA ALA A 41 15.09 -2.91 -4.02
C ALA A 41 14.18 -2.55 -2.83
N LEU A 42 14.25 -3.35 -1.76
CA LEU A 42 13.46 -3.09 -0.55
C LEU A 42 13.80 -1.72 0.05
N THR A 43 15.07 -1.32 0.03
CA THR A 43 15.52 -0.03 0.56
C THR A 43 14.85 1.15 -0.13
N ASP A 44 14.70 1.12 -1.46
CA ASP A 44 14.03 2.20 -2.20
C ASP A 44 12.56 2.33 -1.79
N LEU A 45 11.88 1.20 -1.58
CA LEU A 45 10.50 1.17 -1.11
C LEU A 45 10.38 1.76 0.30
N LEU A 46 11.29 1.38 1.22
CA LEU A 46 11.30 1.88 2.59
C LEU A 46 11.55 3.39 2.64
N ILE A 47 12.52 3.90 1.87
CA ILE A 47 12.81 5.34 1.77
C ILE A 47 11.57 6.10 1.28
N HIS A 48 10.91 5.59 0.25
CA HIS A 48 9.71 6.25 -0.28
C HIS A 48 8.53 6.20 0.71
N MET A 49 8.37 5.11 1.46
CA MET A 49 7.35 5.03 2.53
C MET A 49 7.61 6.04 3.64
N GLU A 50 8.86 6.21 4.07
CA GLU A 50 9.25 7.20 5.07
C GLU A 50 8.95 8.63 4.59
N ALA A 51 9.29 8.94 3.33
CA ALA A 51 8.99 10.24 2.73
C ALA A 51 7.49 10.56 2.73
N LEU A 52 6.63 9.58 2.41
CA LEU A 52 5.17 9.76 2.44
C LEU A 52 4.63 10.03 3.85
N LEU A 53 5.20 9.39 4.87
CA LEU A 53 4.83 9.63 6.27
C LEU A 53 5.27 11.04 6.69
N HIS A 54 6.51 11.41 6.39
CA HIS A 54 7.03 12.74 6.69
C HIS A 54 6.24 13.86 6.02
N ASP A 55 5.87 13.70 4.75
CA ASP A 55 5.02 14.65 4.03
C ASP A 55 3.65 14.80 4.69
N ALA A 56 3.04 13.70 5.13
CA ALA A 56 1.74 13.71 5.81
C ALA A 56 1.80 14.43 7.17
N ASP A 57 2.82 14.14 7.98
CA ASP A 57 3.04 14.79 9.29
C ASP A 57 3.30 16.29 9.12
N SER A 58 4.04 16.67 8.07
CA SER A 58 4.35 18.06 7.74
C SER A 58 3.13 18.87 7.28
N CYS A 59 2.06 18.19 6.83
CA CYS A 59 0.85 18.82 6.31
C CYS A 59 -0.29 18.93 7.34
N GLN A 60 -0.12 18.48 8.59
CA GLN A 60 -1.15 18.63 9.61
C GLN A 60 -1.23 20.09 10.10
N PRO A 61 -2.38 20.79 9.96
CA PRO A 61 -2.59 22.06 10.65
C PRO A 61 -2.84 21.81 12.15
N ASP A 62 -2.38 22.75 13.00
CA ASP A 62 -2.57 22.77 14.47
C ASP A 62 -4.03 22.59 14.91
#